data_AF-A0A520HEZ3-F1
#
_entry.id   AF-A0A520HEZ3-F1
#
_cell.length_a   1.000
_cell.length_b   1.000
_cell.length_c   1.000
_cell.angle_alpha   90.00
_cell.angle_beta   90.00
_cell.angle_gamma   90.00
#
_symmetry.space_group_name_H-M   'P 1'
#
loop_
_entity.id
_entity.type
_entity.pdbx_description
1 polymer ?
#
loop_
_entity_poly.entity_id
_entity_poly.type
_entity_poly.pdbx_seq_one_letter_code
_entity_poly.pdbx_strand_id
1 'polypeptide(L)'
;AYKSEPIQRIETRLAGLVNQAALQYLALAPVRALLDGGPEPLRHQLETILAGDPALAEIGIAVTTIRLTNLAPSSELERALQTPTFEGLQQKADQATFERRALAVEKERAIAENELANKTELARREMLLITQEAENARNRATGLAEAQQIEAAAEAERIRTVESAKAETEQARMTIYRDLPPSVMLGLAARELASKLDTIEHLNITPDLLATVLGEFRRDAPALPRG
;
A
#
# COMPACT_ATOMS: atom_id res chain seq x y z
N ALA A 1 -86.81 3.63 -58.23
CA ALA A 1 -85.35 3.43 -58.34
C ALA A 1 -84.58 4.63 -58.93
N TYR A 2 -85.19 5.79 -59.23
CA TYR A 2 -84.53 6.93 -59.92
C TYR A 2 -84.08 8.10 -59.02
N LYS A 3 -84.29 8.04 -57.70
CA LYS A 3 -84.00 9.15 -56.77
C LYS A 3 -82.60 9.12 -56.15
N SER A 4 -81.87 8.02 -56.29
CA SER A 4 -80.54 7.83 -55.67
C SER A 4 -79.39 8.44 -56.48
N GLU A 5 -79.56 8.63 -57.80
CA GLU A 5 -78.48 9.14 -58.67
C GLU A 5 -78.04 10.59 -58.38
N PRO A 6 -78.94 11.55 -58.04
CA PRO A 6 -78.51 12.94 -57.80
C PRO A 6 -77.70 13.11 -56.51
N ILE A 7 -78.08 12.45 -55.42
CA ILE A 7 -77.39 12.56 -54.12
C ILE A 7 -75.99 11.95 -54.21
N GLN A 8 -75.86 10.77 -54.83
CA GLN A 8 -74.57 10.12 -55.03
C GLN A 8 -73.60 10.98 -55.86
N ARG A 9 -74.10 11.70 -56.87
CA ARG A 9 -73.29 12.64 -57.68
C ARG A 9 -72.80 13.83 -56.85
N ILE A 10 -73.64 14.37 -55.96
CA ILE A 10 -73.27 15.45 -55.04
C ILE A 10 -72.21 14.95 -54.04
N GLU A 11 -72.41 13.79 -53.42
CA GLU A 11 -71.46 13.18 -52.49
C GLU A 11 -70.10 12.94 -53.17
N THR A 12 -70.10 12.36 -54.36
CA THR A 12 -68.87 12.10 -55.13
C THR A 12 -68.14 13.40 -55.45
N ARG A 13 -68.87 14.45 -55.83
CA ARG A 13 -68.27 15.76 -56.15
C ARG A 13 -67.68 16.43 -54.91
N LEU A 14 -68.40 16.44 -53.80
CA LEU A 14 -67.92 16.98 -52.52
C LEU A 14 -66.69 16.22 -52.03
N ALA A 15 -66.72 14.89 -52.09
CA ALA A 15 -65.57 14.07 -51.75
C ALA A 15 -64.35 14.39 -52.62
N GLY A 16 -64.55 14.62 -53.92
CA GLY A 16 -63.48 15.02 -54.85
C GLY A 16 -62.82 16.35 -54.45
N LEU A 17 -63.61 17.38 -54.15
CA LEU A 17 -63.13 18.70 -53.72
C LEU A 17 -62.36 18.62 -52.39
N VAL A 18 -62.93 17.92 -51.41
CA VAL A 18 -62.30 17.73 -50.09
C VAL A 18 -60.99 16.96 -50.22
N ASN A 19 -60.97 15.87 -51.00
CA ASN A 19 -59.75 15.07 -51.22
C ASN A 19 -58.68 15.89 -51.92
N GLN A 20 -59.03 16.67 -52.94
CA GLN A 20 -58.07 17.53 -53.63
C GLN A 20 -57.46 18.57 -52.68
N ALA A 21 -58.29 19.25 -51.90
CA ALA A 21 -57.85 20.23 -50.91
C ALA A 21 -56.97 19.59 -49.81
N ALA A 22 -57.34 18.41 -49.32
CA ALA A 22 -56.55 17.67 -48.34
C ALA A 22 -55.19 17.26 -48.89
N LEU A 23 -55.13 16.73 -50.12
CA LEU A 23 -53.86 16.37 -50.76
C LEU A 23 -52.95 17.59 -50.99
N GLN A 24 -53.53 18.74 -51.36
CA GLN A 24 -52.77 19.98 -51.48
C GLN A 24 -52.20 20.42 -50.13
N TYR A 25 -52.99 20.39 -49.05
CA TYR A 25 -52.52 20.73 -47.71
C TYR A 25 -51.39 19.79 -47.24
N LEU A 26 -51.57 18.48 -47.41
CA LEU A 26 -50.57 17.48 -47.03
C LEU A 26 -49.25 17.61 -47.81
N ALA A 27 -49.25 18.28 -48.97
CA ALA A 27 -48.05 18.53 -49.76
C ALA A 27 -47.26 19.78 -49.31
N LEU A 28 -47.80 20.62 -48.42
CA LEU A 28 -47.18 21.90 -48.03
C LEU A 28 -46.03 21.76 -47.03
N ALA A 29 -46.00 20.70 -46.24
CA ALA A 29 -45.06 20.56 -45.13
C ALA A 29 -44.73 19.08 -44.84
N PRO A 30 -43.58 18.79 -44.20
CA PRO A 30 -43.27 17.43 -43.77
C PRO A 30 -44.28 16.94 -42.72
N VAL A 31 -44.50 15.63 -42.69
CA VAL A 31 -45.50 14.96 -41.83
C VAL A 31 -45.45 15.44 -40.37
N ARG A 32 -44.26 15.60 -39.78
CA ARG A 32 -44.11 16.05 -38.39
C ARG A 32 -44.76 17.42 -38.14
N ALA A 33 -44.47 18.38 -39.02
CA ALA A 33 -45.01 19.74 -38.89
C ALA A 33 -46.54 19.78 -39.07
N LEU A 34 -47.07 18.92 -39.95
CA LEU A 34 -48.52 18.77 -40.14
C LEU A 34 -49.20 18.17 -38.91
N LEU A 35 -48.57 17.16 -38.28
CA LEU A 35 -49.08 16.54 -37.04
C LEU A 35 -49.02 17.50 -35.86
N ASP A 36 -47.92 18.27 -35.72
CA ASP A 36 -47.77 19.28 -34.66
C ASP A 36 -48.78 20.43 -34.81
N GLY A 37 -49.13 20.80 -36.05
CA GLY A 37 -50.15 21.81 -36.35
C GLY A 37 -51.60 21.33 -36.19
N GLY A 38 -51.83 20.02 -36.13
CA GLY A 38 -53.15 19.42 -35.93
C GLY A 38 -54.12 19.59 -37.11
N PRO A 39 -55.41 19.25 -36.92
CA PRO A 39 -56.42 19.28 -37.99
C PRO A 39 -56.99 20.69 -38.27
N GLU A 40 -56.82 21.65 -37.36
CA GLU A 40 -57.41 22.99 -37.46
C GLU A 40 -57.02 23.78 -38.72
N PRO A 41 -55.74 23.83 -39.15
CA PRO A 41 -55.38 24.54 -40.36
C PRO A 41 -56.01 23.92 -41.63
N LEU A 42 -56.12 22.59 -41.68
CA LEU A 42 -56.80 21.88 -42.76
C LEU A 42 -58.30 22.21 -42.77
N ARG A 43 -58.94 22.29 -41.59
CA ARG A 43 -60.35 22.67 -41.46
C ARG A 43 -60.61 24.06 -42.06
N HIS A 44 -59.81 25.05 -41.70
CA HIS A 44 -59.95 26.41 -42.23
C HIS A 44 -59.74 26.49 -43.74
N GLN A 45 -58.79 25.72 -44.28
CA GLN A 45 -58.58 25.66 -45.72
C GLN A 45 -59.78 25.04 -46.45
N LEU A 46 -60.35 23.96 -45.89
CA LEU A 46 -61.56 23.33 -46.43
C LEU A 46 -62.79 24.25 -46.36
N GLU A 47 -62.96 25.00 -45.26
CA GLU A 47 -64.04 25.99 -45.12
C GLU A 47 -63.95 27.05 -46.21
N THR A 48 -62.75 27.55 -46.47
CA THR A 48 -62.50 28.57 -47.50
C THR A 48 -62.77 28.04 -48.91
N ILE A 49 -62.28 26.83 -49.22
CA ILE A 49 -62.44 26.23 -50.56
C ILE A 49 -63.91 25.89 -50.86
N LEU A 50 -64.61 25.29 -49.89
CA LEU A 50 -65.99 24.87 -50.09
C LEU A 50 -66.97 26.06 -50.08
N ALA A 51 -66.71 27.11 -49.31
CA ALA A 51 -67.52 28.33 -49.35
C ALA A 51 -67.34 29.11 -50.67
N GLY A 52 -66.18 28.98 -51.33
CA GLY A 52 -65.85 29.68 -52.56
C GLY A 52 -66.16 28.92 -53.86
N ASP A 53 -66.62 27.68 -53.81
CA ASP A 53 -66.85 26.88 -55.02
C ASP A 53 -68.18 27.27 -55.72
N PRO A 54 -68.13 27.87 -56.93
CA PRO A 54 -69.32 28.31 -57.65
C PRO A 54 -70.26 27.15 -58.00
N ALA A 55 -69.73 25.94 -58.17
CA ALA A 55 -70.56 24.80 -58.54
C ALA A 55 -71.49 24.33 -57.41
N LEU A 56 -71.12 24.54 -56.15
CA LEU A 56 -72.00 24.25 -55.02
C LEU A 56 -73.13 25.27 -54.93
N ALA A 57 -72.82 26.54 -55.21
CA ALA A 57 -73.80 27.62 -55.27
C ALA A 57 -74.80 27.41 -56.42
N GLU A 58 -74.35 26.98 -57.60
CA GLU A 58 -75.20 26.67 -58.76
C GLU A 58 -76.21 25.54 -58.49
N ILE A 59 -75.85 24.59 -57.61
CA ILE A 59 -76.72 23.47 -57.22
C ILE A 59 -77.57 23.83 -55.96
N GLY A 60 -77.36 25.00 -55.38
CA GLY A 60 -78.11 25.48 -54.20
C GLY A 60 -77.68 24.84 -52.87
N ILE A 61 -76.44 24.37 -52.78
CA ILE A 61 -75.89 23.72 -51.57
C ILE A 61 -75.05 24.73 -50.78
N ALA A 62 -75.33 24.85 -49.48
CA ALA A 62 -74.55 25.67 -48.55
C ALA A 62 -73.90 24.76 -47.48
N VAL A 63 -72.59 24.90 -47.29
CA VAL A 63 -71.86 24.19 -46.23
C VAL A 63 -71.99 24.97 -44.92
N THR A 64 -72.57 24.35 -43.88
CA THR A 64 -72.79 25.01 -42.58
C THR A 64 -71.60 24.85 -41.64
N THR A 65 -71.10 23.63 -41.49
CA THR A 65 -70.00 23.31 -40.56
C THR A 65 -69.14 22.18 -41.09
N ILE A 66 -67.83 22.27 -40.91
CA ILE A 66 -66.88 21.20 -41.20
C ILE A 66 -66.31 20.71 -39.88
N ARG A 67 -66.34 19.40 -39.65
CA ARG A 67 -65.75 18.77 -38.47
C ARG A 67 -64.74 17.74 -38.92
N LEU A 68 -63.50 17.89 -38.43
CA LEU A 68 -62.46 16.89 -38.59
C LEU A 68 -62.31 16.15 -37.26
N THR A 69 -62.33 14.82 -37.31
CA THR A 69 -62.25 13.99 -36.10
C THR A 69 -60.83 13.89 -35.58
N ASN A 70 -59.88 13.59 -36.47
CA ASN A 70 -58.48 13.40 -36.12
C ASN A 70 -57.61 13.56 -37.37
N LEU A 71 -56.37 14.02 -37.17
CA LEU A 71 -55.30 13.93 -38.15
C LEU A 71 -54.19 13.07 -37.53
N ALA A 72 -54.19 11.79 -37.85
CA ALA A 72 -53.21 10.84 -37.34
C ALA A 72 -52.48 10.14 -38.49
N PRO A 73 -51.18 9.80 -38.30
CA PRO A 73 -50.47 8.97 -39.24
C PRO A 73 -51.06 7.54 -39.26
N SER A 74 -50.79 6.80 -40.33
CA SER A 74 -51.02 5.36 -40.33
C SER A 74 -50.11 4.68 -39.30
N SER A 75 -50.49 3.49 -38.82
CA SER A 75 -49.70 2.73 -37.83
C SER A 75 -48.27 2.45 -38.30
N GLU A 76 -48.07 2.20 -39.60
CA GLU A 76 -46.75 2.01 -40.21
C GLU A 76 -45.90 3.29 -40.15
N LEU A 77 -46.49 4.43 -40.47
CA LEU A 77 -45.81 5.73 -40.46
C LEU A 77 -45.53 6.21 -39.04
N GLU A 78 -46.46 6.00 -38.11
CA GLU A 78 -46.26 6.28 -36.69
C GLU A 78 -45.04 5.52 -36.17
N ARG A 79 -44.97 4.22 -36.47
CA ARG A 79 -43.83 3.38 -36.09
C ARG A 79 -42.53 3.91 -36.71
N ALA A 80 -42.53 4.24 -38.00
CA ALA A 80 -41.36 4.79 -38.68
C ALA A 80 -40.89 6.13 -38.08
N LEU A 81 -41.81 7.00 -37.65
CA LEU A 81 -41.48 8.27 -36.98
C LEU A 81 -40.92 8.07 -35.56
N GLN A 82 -41.30 6.99 -34.89
CA GLN A 82 -40.82 6.65 -33.55
C GLN A 82 -39.45 5.97 -33.57
N THR A 83 -39.18 5.10 -34.56
CA THR A 83 -37.94 4.33 -34.69
C THR A 83 -36.65 5.13 -34.43
N PRO A 84 -36.37 6.27 -35.11
CA PRO A 84 -35.11 6.99 -34.91
C PRO A 84 -34.97 7.55 -33.48
N THR A 85 -36.10 7.85 -32.82
CA THR A 85 -36.09 8.32 -31.43
C THR A 85 -35.72 7.19 -30.48
N PHE A 86 -36.31 6.01 -30.68
CA PHE A 86 -35.99 4.83 -29.89
C PHE A 86 -34.54 4.38 -30.07
N GLU A 87 -34.07 4.31 -31.31
CA GLU A 87 -32.68 3.94 -31.61
C GLU A 87 -31.69 4.94 -30.99
N GLY A 88 -31.96 6.25 -31.11
CA GLY A 88 -31.13 7.28 -30.48
C GLY A 88 -31.10 7.18 -28.95
N LEU A 89 -32.21 6.78 -28.32
CA LEU A 89 -32.25 6.54 -26.87
C LEU A 89 -31.42 5.31 -26.47
N GLN A 90 -31.51 4.24 -27.26
CA GLN A 90 -30.75 3.02 -27.05
C GLN A 90 -29.24 3.25 -27.19
N GLN A 91 -28.82 3.95 -28.25
CA GLN A 91 -27.42 4.33 -28.44
C GLN A 91 -26.86 5.16 -27.27
N LYS A 92 -27.64 6.11 -26.75
CA LYS A 92 -27.25 6.90 -25.58
C LYS A 92 -27.09 6.04 -24.32
N ALA A 93 -27.96 5.06 -24.13
CA ALA A 93 -27.87 4.14 -23.00
C ALA A 93 -26.62 3.25 -23.09
N ASP A 94 -26.32 2.75 -24.29
CA ASP A 94 -25.12 1.95 -24.56
C ASP A 94 -23.84 2.77 -24.36
N GLN A 95 -23.82 4.01 -24.87
CA GLN A 95 -22.71 4.94 -24.66
C GLN A 95 -22.47 5.21 -23.17
N ALA A 96 -23.51 5.53 -22.40
CA ALA A 96 -23.39 5.74 -20.96
C ALA A 96 -22.85 4.50 -20.23
N THR A 97 -23.22 3.30 -20.69
CA THR A 97 -22.69 2.04 -20.15
C THR A 97 -21.21 1.87 -20.48
N PHE A 98 -20.80 2.18 -21.72
CA PHE A 98 -19.42 2.13 -22.14
C PHE A 98 -18.54 3.13 -21.36
N GLU A 99 -18.98 4.38 -21.23
CA GLU A 99 -18.27 5.43 -20.48
C GLU A 99 -18.05 5.05 -19.02
N ARG A 100 -19.07 4.47 -18.36
CA ARG A 100 -18.93 3.95 -16.99
C ARG A 100 -17.89 2.84 -16.88
N ARG A 101 -17.86 1.92 -17.85
CA ARG A 101 -16.86 0.83 -17.89
C ARG A 101 -15.45 1.37 -18.15
N ALA A 102 -15.30 2.31 -19.07
CA ALA A 102 -14.02 2.95 -19.36
C ALA A 102 -13.44 3.63 -18.13
N LEU A 103 -14.27 4.40 -17.39
CA LEU A 103 -13.86 5.04 -16.14
C LEU A 103 -13.45 4.02 -15.08
N ALA A 104 -14.19 2.91 -14.94
CA ALA A 104 -13.84 1.86 -13.98
C ALA A 104 -12.47 1.24 -14.29
N VAL A 105 -12.19 0.92 -15.56
CA VAL A 105 -10.90 0.38 -16.01
C VAL A 105 -9.77 1.39 -15.79
N GLU A 106 -9.99 2.68 -16.07
CA GLU A 106 -9.00 3.73 -15.82
C GLU A 106 -8.66 3.83 -14.34
N LYS A 107 -9.67 3.75 -13.46
CA LYS A 107 -9.46 3.74 -12.00
C LYS A 107 -8.69 2.50 -11.55
N GLU A 108 -9.01 1.33 -12.09
CA GLU A 108 -8.28 0.10 -11.80
C GLU A 108 -6.81 0.19 -12.23
N ARG A 109 -6.54 0.73 -13.43
CA ARG A 109 -5.16 0.97 -13.88
C ARG A 109 -4.42 1.94 -12.96
N ALA A 110 -5.05 3.04 -12.56
CA ALA A 110 -4.46 4.01 -11.65
C ALA A 110 -4.18 3.41 -10.26
N ILE A 111 -5.05 2.54 -9.74
CA ILE A 111 -4.81 1.81 -8.49
C ILE A 111 -3.60 0.89 -8.64
N ALA A 112 -3.55 0.09 -9.71
CA ALA A 112 -2.44 -0.83 -9.97
C ALA A 112 -1.09 -0.10 -10.12
N GLU A 113 -1.06 1.03 -10.83
CA GLU A 113 0.14 1.89 -10.96
C GLU A 113 0.60 2.42 -9.60
N ASN A 114 -0.32 2.93 -8.78
CA ASN A 114 -0.02 3.41 -7.43
C ASN A 114 0.49 2.28 -6.52
N GLU A 115 -0.10 1.09 -6.60
CA GLU A 115 0.35 -0.08 -5.83
C GLU A 115 1.77 -0.50 -6.22
N LEU A 116 2.10 -0.52 -7.52
CA LEU A 116 3.46 -0.82 -7.99
C LEU A 116 4.46 0.24 -7.52
N ALA A 117 4.08 1.52 -7.58
CA ALA A 117 4.91 2.61 -7.07
C ALA A 117 5.18 2.46 -5.56
N ASN A 118 4.14 2.16 -4.78
CA ASN A 118 4.26 1.91 -3.34
C ASN A 118 5.16 0.71 -3.03
N LYS A 119 5.02 -0.41 -3.76
CA LYS A 119 5.90 -1.58 -3.62
C LYS A 119 7.36 -1.25 -3.92
N THR A 120 7.60 -0.46 -4.96
CA THR A 120 8.96 -0.04 -5.35
C THR A 120 9.59 0.85 -4.28
N GLU A 121 8.82 1.79 -3.75
CA GLU A 121 9.28 2.68 -2.67
C GLU A 121 9.54 1.91 -1.37
N LEU A 122 8.68 0.95 -1.02
CA LEU A 122 8.89 0.09 0.14
C LEU A 122 10.18 -0.73 0.00
N ALA A 123 10.39 -1.37 -1.15
CA ALA A 123 11.61 -2.14 -1.42
C ALA A 123 12.89 -1.27 -1.32
N ARG A 124 12.84 -0.01 -1.76
CA ARG A 124 13.96 0.94 -1.57
C ARG A 124 14.23 1.21 -0.09
N ARG A 125 13.18 1.44 0.70
CA ARG A 125 13.31 1.69 2.15
C ARG A 125 13.85 0.47 2.88
N GLU A 126 13.40 -0.72 2.52
CA GLU A 126 13.93 -1.98 3.07
C GLU A 126 15.42 -2.13 2.77
N MET A 127 15.85 -1.87 1.53
CA MET A 127 17.28 -1.90 1.16
C MET A 127 18.11 -0.91 2.00
N LEU A 128 17.60 0.31 2.21
CA LEU A 128 18.26 1.30 3.06
C LEU A 128 18.34 0.84 4.52
N LEU A 129 17.25 0.27 5.06
CA LEU A 129 17.20 -0.24 6.42
C LEU A 129 18.23 -1.37 6.62
N ILE A 130 18.27 -2.34 5.72
CA ILE A 130 19.25 -3.45 5.78
C ILE A 130 20.68 -2.91 5.74
N THR A 131 20.95 -1.90 4.91
CA THR A 131 22.28 -1.27 4.83
C THR A 131 22.64 -0.61 6.16
N GLN A 132 21.71 0.14 6.76
CA GLN A 132 21.91 0.78 8.06
C GLN A 132 22.09 -0.24 9.18
N GLU A 133 21.33 -1.33 9.17
CA GLU A 133 21.43 -2.42 10.15
C GLU A 133 22.79 -3.13 10.05
N ALA A 134 23.29 -3.37 8.83
CA ALA A 134 24.60 -3.95 8.61
C ALA A 134 25.72 -3.02 9.12
N GLU A 135 25.63 -1.72 8.85
CA GLU A 135 26.57 -0.73 9.38
C GLU A 135 26.53 -0.68 10.91
N ASN A 136 25.34 -0.62 11.50
CA ASN A 136 25.14 -0.64 12.95
C ASN A 136 25.69 -1.92 13.58
N ALA A 137 25.52 -3.09 12.94
CA ALA A 137 26.07 -4.35 13.40
C ALA A 137 27.61 -4.34 13.38
N ARG A 138 28.21 -3.81 12.30
CA ARG A 138 29.66 -3.64 12.18
C ARG A 138 30.21 -2.71 13.26
N ASN A 139 29.60 -1.54 13.44
CA ASN A 139 30.01 -0.56 14.44
C ASN A 139 29.92 -1.13 15.86
N ARG A 140 28.86 -1.89 16.17
CA ARG A 140 28.75 -2.60 17.45
C ARG A 140 29.84 -3.65 17.65
N ALA A 141 30.14 -4.45 16.63
CA ALA A 141 31.20 -5.47 16.71
C ALA A 141 32.58 -4.82 16.92
N THR A 142 32.87 -3.73 16.21
CA THR A 142 34.10 -2.94 16.39
C THR A 142 34.18 -2.36 17.80
N GLY A 143 33.12 -1.71 18.29
CA GLY A 143 33.11 -1.14 19.64
C GLY A 143 33.27 -2.19 20.75
N LEU A 144 32.69 -3.39 20.59
CA LEU A 144 32.89 -4.50 21.52
C LEU A 144 34.34 -5.01 21.51
N ALA A 145 34.95 -5.14 20.32
CA ALA A 145 36.35 -5.55 20.20
C ALA A 145 37.30 -4.52 20.82
N GLU A 146 37.07 -3.23 20.59
CA GLU A 146 37.84 -2.13 21.19
C GLU A 146 37.69 -2.13 22.72
N ALA A 147 36.47 -2.29 23.25
CA ALA A 147 36.24 -2.38 24.69
C ALA A 147 36.99 -3.57 25.31
N GLN A 148 36.95 -4.74 24.68
CA GLN A 148 37.69 -5.93 25.12
C GLN A 148 39.20 -5.73 25.08
N GLN A 149 39.73 -5.04 24.06
CA GLN A 149 41.16 -4.72 23.99
C GLN A 149 41.59 -3.78 25.12
N ILE A 150 40.80 -2.75 25.41
CA ILE A 150 41.06 -1.82 26.51
C ILE A 150 41.04 -2.55 27.85
N GLU A 151 40.04 -3.41 28.07
CA GLU A 151 39.92 -4.20 29.30
C GLU A 151 41.09 -5.16 29.47
N ALA A 152 41.46 -5.89 28.42
CA ALA A 152 42.60 -6.81 28.42
C ALA A 152 43.94 -6.08 28.65
N ALA A 153 44.13 -4.91 28.04
CA ALA A 153 45.32 -4.09 28.24
C ALA A 153 45.40 -3.54 29.68
N ALA A 154 44.26 -3.08 30.23
CA ALA A 154 44.19 -2.62 31.62
C ALA A 154 44.46 -3.76 32.62
N GLU A 155 43.96 -4.97 32.34
CA GLU A 155 44.26 -6.14 33.17
C GLU A 155 45.73 -6.57 33.07
N ALA A 156 46.29 -6.63 31.87
CA ALA A 156 47.71 -6.93 31.69
C ALA A 156 48.60 -5.93 32.44
N GLU A 157 48.26 -4.64 32.40
CA GLU A 157 48.98 -3.61 33.14
C GLU A 157 48.86 -3.75 34.65
N ARG A 158 47.66 -4.09 35.14
CA ARG A 158 47.41 -4.38 36.56
C ARG A 158 48.27 -5.55 37.03
N ILE A 159 48.27 -6.66 36.28
CA ILE A 159 49.08 -7.85 36.58
C ILE A 159 50.57 -7.50 36.57
N ARG A 160 51.05 -6.78 35.55
CA ARG A 160 52.46 -6.35 35.48
C ARG A 160 52.87 -5.55 36.71
N THR A 161 52.05 -4.59 37.12
CA THR A 161 52.30 -3.74 38.29
C THR A 161 52.37 -4.55 39.59
N VAL A 162 51.45 -5.51 39.76
CA VAL A 162 51.42 -6.37 40.96
C VAL A 162 52.61 -7.33 40.98
N GLU A 163 52.92 -7.98 39.86
CA GLU A 163 54.02 -8.94 39.78
C GLU A 163 55.39 -8.27 39.87
N SER A 164 55.56 -7.05 39.31
CA SER A 164 56.80 -6.29 39.49
C SER A 164 57.00 -5.91 40.97
N ALA A 165 55.96 -5.42 41.65
CA ALA A 165 56.03 -5.10 43.07
C ALA A 165 56.35 -6.34 43.94
N LYS A 166 55.79 -7.51 43.60
CA LYS A 166 56.14 -8.78 44.25
C LYS A 166 57.58 -9.18 43.99
N ALA A 167 58.05 -9.10 42.74
CA ALA A 167 59.42 -9.43 42.38
C ALA A 167 60.43 -8.52 43.10
N GLU A 168 60.16 -7.21 43.18
CA GLU A 168 60.97 -6.26 43.96
C GLU A 168 61.01 -6.62 45.44
N THR A 169 59.86 -6.95 46.03
CA THR A 169 59.76 -7.38 47.43
C THR A 169 60.54 -8.66 47.68
N GLU A 170 60.43 -9.64 46.79
CA GLU A 170 61.13 -10.92 46.88
C GLU A 170 62.64 -10.74 46.72
N GLN A 171 63.07 -9.90 45.78
CA GLN A 171 64.48 -9.59 45.59
C GLN A 171 65.09 -8.85 46.79
N ALA A 172 64.33 -7.93 47.41
CA ALA A 172 64.72 -7.30 48.67
C ALA A 172 64.87 -8.34 49.80
N ARG A 173 63.94 -9.29 49.92
CA ARG A 173 64.05 -10.42 50.87
C ARG A 173 65.28 -11.29 50.63
N MET A 174 65.52 -11.70 49.38
CA MET A 174 66.70 -12.49 49.00
C MET A 174 68.00 -11.76 49.31
N THR A 175 68.03 -10.44 49.14
CA THR A 175 69.21 -9.61 49.47
C THR A 175 69.48 -9.63 50.98
N ILE A 176 68.44 -9.49 51.82
CA ILE A 176 68.58 -9.61 53.27
C ILE A 176 69.09 -10.99 53.67
N TYR A 177 68.61 -12.05 53.02
CA TYR A 177 69.01 -13.43 53.30
C TYR A 177 70.44 -13.77 52.84
N ARG A 178 70.96 -13.10 51.83
CA ARG A 178 72.28 -13.39 51.24
C ARG A 178 73.42 -13.31 52.25
N ASP A 179 73.34 -12.37 53.19
CA ASP A 179 74.42 -12.06 54.12
C ASP A 179 74.20 -12.73 55.50
N LEU A 180 73.18 -13.59 55.66
CA LEU A 180 72.89 -14.30 56.91
C LEU A 180 73.67 -15.62 57.04
N PRO A 181 74.12 -16.00 58.25
CA PRO A 181 74.74 -17.30 58.49
C PRO A 181 73.79 -18.49 58.21
N PRO A 182 74.28 -19.65 57.74
CA PRO A 182 73.45 -20.82 57.38
C PRO A 182 72.52 -21.32 58.49
N SER A 183 72.95 -21.25 59.75
CA SER A 183 72.16 -21.66 60.92
C SER A 183 70.91 -20.77 61.14
N VAL A 184 71.01 -19.47 60.83
CA VAL A 184 69.89 -18.51 60.92
C VAL A 184 68.91 -18.74 59.78
N MET A 185 69.40 -19.06 58.58
CA MET A 185 68.57 -19.43 57.42
C MET A 185 67.76 -20.71 57.67
N LEU A 186 68.38 -21.74 58.25
CA LEU A 186 67.69 -22.97 58.69
C LEU A 186 66.63 -22.68 59.76
N GLY A 187 66.91 -21.80 60.71
CA GLY A 187 65.95 -21.37 61.73
C GLY A 187 64.74 -20.62 61.14
N LEU A 188 64.98 -19.73 60.18
CA LEU A 188 63.92 -19.03 59.44
C LEU A 188 63.08 -20.00 58.60
N ALA A 189 63.72 -20.95 57.90
CA ALA A 189 63.03 -21.99 57.13
C ALA A 189 62.18 -22.89 58.03
N ALA A 190 62.69 -23.28 59.21
CA ALA A 190 61.93 -24.04 60.19
C ALA A 190 60.72 -23.26 60.73
N ARG A 191 60.87 -21.95 60.95
CA ARG A 191 59.76 -21.07 61.37
C ARG A 191 58.71 -20.89 60.27
N GLU A 192 59.13 -20.69 59.01
CA GLU A 192 58.21 -20.57 57.88
C GLU A 192 57.46 -21.89 57.65
N LEU A 193 58.16 -23.02 57.72
CA LEU A 193 57.56 -24.36 57.67
C LEU A 193 56.56 -24.55 58.82
N ALA A 194 56.92 -24.20 60.06
CA ALA A 194 56.03 -24.27 61.21
C ALA A 194 54.76 -23.43 61.02
N SER A 195 54.87 -22.24 60.42
CA SER A 195 53.71 -21.39 60.12
C SER A 195 52.79 -21.94 59.02
N LYS A 196 53.30 -22.82 58.15
CA LYS A 196 52.53 -23.50 57.10
C LYS A 196 52.02 -24.88 57.53
N LEU A 197 52.59 -25.45 58.60
CA LEU A 197 52.27 -26.77 59.14
C LEU A 197 50.92 -26.83 59.86
N ASP A 198 50.26 -25.70 60.15
CA ASP A 198 48.86 -25.66 60.63
C ASP A 198 47.88 -26.44 59.70
N THR A 199 48.28 -26.74 58.46
CA THR A 199 47.49 -27.47 57.46
C THR A 199 47.84 -28.97 57.35
N ILE A 200 48.90 -29.46 58.03
CA ILE A 200 49.38 -30.84 57.89
C ILE A 200 49.38 -31.52 59.27
N GLU A 201 48.43 -32.42 59.50
CA GLU A 201 48.18 -33.01 60.82
C GLU A 201 49.23 -34.04 61.30
N HIS A 202 49.99 -34.69 60.40
CA HIS A 202 50.94 -35.74 60.78
C HIS A 202 52.23 -35.71 59.93
N LEU A 203 53.38 -35.54 60.58
CA LEU A 203 54.71 -35.62 59.98
C LEU A 203 55.53 -36.72 60.66
N ASN A 204 55.81 -37.81 59.95
CA ASN A 204 56.65 -38.91 60.44
C ASN A 204 58.13 -38.57 60.26
N ILE A 205 58.76 -38.07 61.31
CA ILE A 205 60.21 -37.79 61.31
C ILE A 205 60.93 -39.01 61.87
N THR A 206 61.78 -39.65 61.07
CA THR A 206 62.61 -40.77 61.52
C THR A 206 63.79 -40.29 62.38
N PRO A 207 64.21 -41.05 63.42
CA PRO A 207 65.29 -40.67 64.33
C PRO A 207 66.63 -40.41 63.61
N ASP A 208 66.93 -41.15 62.54
CA ASP A 208 68.15 -40.97 61.75
C ASP A 208 68.18 -39.63 61.01
N LEU A 209 67.04 -39.16 60.50
CA LEU A 209 66.92 -37.84 59.87
C LEU A 209 67.11 -36.72 60.90
N LEU A 210 66.49 -36.85 62.08
CA LEU A 210 66.68 -35.92 63.20
C LEU A 210 68.13 -35.85 63.65
N ALA A 211 68.79 -36.99 63.80
CA ALA A 211 70.20 -37.07 64.21
C ALA A 211 71.13 -36.42 63.18
N THR A 212 70.84 -36.59 61.88
CA THR A 212 71.62 -35.98 60.80
C THR A 212 71.48 -34.45 60.79
N VAL A 213 70.24 -33.93 60.93
CA VAL A 213 69.96 -32.49 60.97
C VAL A 213 70.53 -31.83 62.23
N LEU A 214 70.40 -32.46 63.40
CA LEU A 214 70.99 -31.98 64.65
C LEU A 214 72.53 -32.07 64.65
N GLY A 215 73.08 -33.06 63.97
CA GLY A 215 74.53 -33.24 63.80
C GLY A 215 75.18 -32.14 62.98
N GLU A 216 74.53 -31.72 61.89
CA GLU A 216 74.91 -30.56 61.08
C GLU A 216 74.88 -29.26 61.90
N PHE A 217 73.82 -29.05 62.70
CA PHE A 217 73.67 -27.86 63.57
C PHE A 217 74.79 -27.69 64.60
N ARG A 218 75.40 -28.80 65.07
CA ARG A 218 76.47 -28.77 66.08
C ARG A 218 77.86 -28.55 65.47
N ARG A 219 78.04 -28.79 64.16
CA ARG A 219 79.35 -28.63 63.51
C ARG A 219 79.73 -27.17 63.25
N ASP A 220 78.76 -26.28 63.09
CA ASP A 220 78.99 -24.87 62.71
C ASP A 220 78.59 -23.84 63.78
N ALA A 221 78.55 -24.22 65.06
CA ALA A 221 78.28 -23.26 66.14
C ALA A 221 79.48 -22.30 66.33
N PRO A 222 79.32 -20.97 66.15
CA PRO A 222 80.40 -20.03 66.43
C PRO A 222 80.60 -19.87 67.95
N ALA A 223 81.86 -19.73 68.37
CA ALA A 223 82.20 -19.48 69.77
C ALA A 223 81.60 -18.14 70.25
N LEU A 224 80.87 -18.19 71.37
CA LEU A 224 80.29 -17.02 72.03
C LEU A 224 81.40 -16.01 72.44
N PRO A 225 81.23 -14.70 72.17
CA PRO A 225 82.16 -13.69 72.67
C PRO A 225 81.99 -13.51 74.19
N ARG A 226 83.10 -13.55 74.93
CA ARG A 226 83.15 -13.19 76.35
C ARG A 226 83.22 -11.67 76.49
N GLY A 227 82.32 -11.12 77.30
CA GLY A 227 82.29 -9.74 77.78
C GLY A 227 81.10 -9.58 78.71
#